data_AF-D4DM33-F1
#
_entry.id   AF-D4DM33-F1
#
_cell.length_a   1.000
_cell.length_b   1.000
_cell.length_c   1.000
_cell.angle_alpha   90.00
_cell.angle_beta   90.00
_cell.angle_gamma   90.00
#
_symmetry.space_group_name_H-M   'P 1'
#
loop_
_entity.id
_entity.type
_entity.pdbx_description
1 polymer ?
#
loop_
_entity_poly.entity_id
_entity_poly.type
_entity_poly.pdbx_seq_one_letter_code
_entity_poly.pdbx_strand_id
1 'polypeptide(L)' 'MPITDEMQRVIMEGGTEVDIQKMAYQEGMVDLRRAGLLKVMSGITSLEEVLANTND' A
#
# COMPACT_ATOMS: atom_id res chain seq x y z
N MET A 1 -7.04 2.62 -0.96
CA MET A 1 -7.50 1.24 -1.14
C MET A 1 -8.97 1.24 -1.48
N PRO A 2 -9.37 1.02 -2.75
CA PRO A 2 -10.75 0.65 -3.03
C PRO A 2 -11.04 -0.70 -2.38
N ILE A 3 -12.23 -0.88 -1.81
CA ILE A 3 -12.66 -2.19 -1.30
C ILE A 3 -13.24 -2.95 -2.49
N THR A 4 -12.52 -3.97 -2.95
CA THR A 4 -12.95 -4.89 -3.99
C THR A 4 -13.80 -6.02 -3.40
N ASP A 5 -14.50 -6.76 -4.26
CA ASP A 5 -15.31 -7.90 -3.83
C ASP A 5 -14.47 -9.01 -3.17
N GLU A 6 -13.21 -9.20 -3.61
CA GLU A 6 -12.30 -10.16 -2.99
C GLU A 6 -11.80 -9.66 -1.63
N MET A 7 -11.49 -8.36 -1.49
CA MET A 7 -11.16 -7.77 -0.20
C MET A 7 -12.32 -7.90 0.78
N GLN A 8 -13.56 -7.70 0.31
CA GLN A 8 -14.75 -7.85 1.13
C GLN A 8 -14.90 -9.30 1.63
N ARG A 9 -14.59 -10.31 0.81
CA ARG A 9 -14.60 -11.71 1.25
C ARG A 9 -13.58 -11.96 2.36
N VAL A 10 -12.34 -11.50 2.18
CA VAL A 10 -11.29 -11.67 3.19
C VAL A 10 -11.66 -11.00 4.51
N ILE A 11 -12.28 -9.83 4.47
CA ILE A 11 -12.79 -9.14 5.67
C ILE A 11 -13.90 -9.96 6.35
N MET A 12 -14.86 -10.47 5.57
CA MET A 12 -16.00 -11.25 6.09
C MET A 12 -15.59 -12.61 6.66
N GLU A 13 -14.52 -13.20 6.14
CA GLU A 13 -13.91 -14.45 6.64
C GLU A 13 -13.07 -14.24 7.91
N GLY A 14 -12.94 -12.99 8.38
CA GLY A 14 -12.13 -12.66 9.56
C GLY A 14 -10.63 -12.67 9.27
N GLY A 15 -10.25 -12.40 8.02
CA GLY A 15 -8.86 -12.32 7.58
C GLY A 15 -8.05 -11.32 8.40
N THR A 16 -6.78 -11.65 8.61
CA THR A 16 -5.86 -10.82 9.39
C THR A 16 -5.35 -9.63 8.59
N GLU A 17 -4.70 -8.68 9.26
CA GLU A 17 -4.01 -7.56 8.61
C GLU A 17 -3.03 -8.04 7.51
N VAL A 18 -2.36 -9.16 7.73
CA VAL A 18 -1.42 -9.75 6.76
C VAL A 18 -2.15 -10.27 5.52
N ASP A 19 -3.35 -10.83 5.69
CA ASP A 19 -4.14 -11.36 4.58
C ASP A 19 -4.68 -10.25 3.70
N ILE A 20 -5.18 -9.18 4.34
CA ILE A 20 -5.61 -7.94 3.67
C ILE A 20 -4.43 -7.30 2.93
N GLN A 21 -3.26 -7.24 3.57
CA GLN A 21 -2.07 -6.67 2.96
C GLN A 21 -1.61 -7.48 1.73
N LYS A 22 -1.60 -8.81 1.83
CA LYS A 22 -1.26 -9.69 0.69
C LYS A 22 -2.24 -9.51 -0.46
N MET A 23 -3.55 -9.48 -0.19
CA MET A 23 -4.57 -9.21 -1.19
C MET A 23 -4.35 -7.87 -1.87
N ALA A 24 -4.13 -6.81 -1.10
CA ALA A 24 -3.86 -5.48 -1.64
C ALA A 24 -2.64 -5.47 -2.57
N TYR A 25 -1.57 -6.19 -2.23
CA TYR A 25 -0.41 -6.34 -3.12
C TYR A 25 -0.72 -7.14 -4.39
N GLN A 26 -1.54 -8.18 -4.31
CA GLN A 26 -1.96 -8.96 -5.49
C GLN A 26 -2.80 -8.13 -6.46
N GLU A 27 -3.61 -7.20 -5.94
CA GLU A 27 -4.37 -6.23 -6.72
C GLU A 27 -3.50 -5.09 -7.30
N GLY A 28 -2.18 -5.15 -7.09
CA GLY A 28 -1.23 -4.16 -7.60
C GLY A 28 -1.13 -2.91 -6.74
N MET A 29 -1.70 -2.91 -5.53
CA MET A 29 -1.51 -1.81 -4.59
C MET A 29 -0.09 -1.88 -4.02
N VAL A 30 0.51 -0.71 -3.86
CA VAL A 30 1.86 -0.55 -3.31
C VAL A 30 1.78 0.16 -1.97
N ASP A 31 2.74 -0.11 -1.10
CA ASP A 31 2.85 0.61 0.16
C ASP A 31 3.16 2.11 -0.05
N LEU A 32 2.94 2.88 1.02
CA LEU A 32 3.17 4.33 1.04
C LEU A 32 4.63 4.69 0.74
N ARG A 33 5.60 3.92 1.24
CA ARG A 33 7.04 4.17 1.06
C ARG A 33 7.45 3.97 -0.39
N ARG A 34 7.08 2.86 -1.02
CA ARG A 34 7.29 2.54 -2.44
C ARG A 34 6.59 3.54 -3.34
N ALA A 35 5.35 3.91 -3.04
CA ALA A 35 4.66 4.96 -3.77
C ALA A 35 5.42 6.29 -3.69
N GLY A 36 5.93 6.64 -2.50
CA GLY A 36 6.79 7.81 -2.30
C GLY A 36 8.07 7.72 -3.12
N LEU A 37 8.79 6.60 -3.07
CA LEU A 37 10.03 6.39 -3.83
C LEU A 37 9.82 6.47 -5.34
N LEU A 38 8.70 5.94 -5.86
CA LEU A 38 8.34 6.09 -7.28
C LEU A 38 8.13 7.57 -7.66
N LYS A 39 7.54 8.37 -6.77
CA LYS A 39 7.37 9.81 -6.96
C LYS A 39 8.71 10.56 -6.89
N VAL A 40 9.66 10.12 -6.06
CA VAL A 40 11.03 10.66 -6.03
C VAL A 40 11.73 10.38 -7.36
N MET A 41 11.64 9.14 -7.86
CA MET A 41 12.21 8.77 -9.17
C MET A 41 11.59 9.58 -10.31
N SER A 42 10.32 9.97 -10.18
CA SER A 42 9.62 10.82 -11.14
C SER A 42 9.90 12.32 -10.96
N GLY A 43 10.73 12.71 -9.98
CA GLY A 43 11.09 14.10 -9.70
C GLY A 43 10.00 14.94 -9.03
N ILE A 44 8.98 14.31 -8.43
CA ILE A 44 7.81 14.99 -7.85
C ILE A 44 8.04 15.38 -6.39
N THR A 45 8.78 14.58 -5.63
CA THR A 45 9.04 14.77 -4.19
C THR A 45 10.50 14.41 -3.87
N SER A 46 10.98 14.76 -2.68
CA SER A 46 12.35 14.45 -2.23
C SER A 46 12.40 13.17 -1.40
N LEU A 47 13.59 12.55 -1.36
CA LEU A 47 13.81 11.35 -0.56
C LEU A 47 13.61 11.63 0.95
N GLU A 48 14.01 12.81 1.41
CA GLU A 48 13.82 13.28 2.78
C GLU A 48 12.34 13.40 3.16
N GLU A 49 11.51 13.95 2.26
CA GLU A 49 10.07 14.08 2.49
C GLU A 49 9.40 12.71 2.60
N VAL A 50 9.79 11.75 1.75
CA VAL A 50 9.25 10.38 1.82
C VAL A 50 9.67 9.70 3.12
N LEU A 51 10.94 9.79 3.53
CA LEU A 51 11.43 9.16 4.75
C LEU A 51 10.81 9.77 6.02
N ALA A 52 10.57 11.08 6.03
CA ALA A 52 9.94 11.75 7.17
C ALA A 52 8.45 11.41 7.34
N ASN A 53 7.75 11.10 6.24
CA ASN A 53 6.30 10.95 6.22
C ASN A 53 5.81 9.49 6.04
N THR A 54 6.71 8.51 6.03
CA THR A 54 6.33 7.10 5.91
C THR A 54 7.12 6.25 6.90
N ASN A 55 6.44 5.32 7.57
CA ASN A 55 7.04 4.38 8.51
C ASN A 55 7.34 3.03 7.82
N ASP A 56 8.33 2.30 8.36
CA ASP A 56 8.68 0.94 7.93
C ASP A 56 7.72 -0.11 8.52
#